data_AF-A0A6B1DQY4-F1
#
_entry.id   AF-A0A6B1DQY4-F1
#
_cell.length_a   1.000
_cell.length_b   1.000
_cell.length_c   1.000
_cell.angle_alpha   90.00
_cell.angle_beta   90.00
_cell.angle_gamma   90.00
#
_symmetry.space_group_name_H-M   'P 1'
#
loop_
_entity.id
_entity.type
_entity.pdbx_description
1 polymer ?
#
loop_
_entity_poly.entity_id
_entity_poly.type
_entity_poly.pdbx_seq_one_letter_code
_entity_poly.pdbx_strand_id
1 'polypeptide(L)' 'MPGKEHEWYDQGLPSLHADPADRIIVSTALEGHRLFTADAGILRWSGNLNRLDARE' A
#
# COMPACT_ATOMS: atom_id res chain seq x y z
N MET A 1 -7.12 26.53 22.44
CA MET A 1 -6.25 25.37 22.12
C MET A 1 -6.76 24.81 20.79
N PRO A 2 -6.02 24.91 19.69
CA PRO A 2 -6.50 24.37 18.41
C PRO A 2 -6.58 22.85 18.49
N GLY A 3 -7.77 22.35 18.18
CA GLY A 3 -8.17 20.95 18.26
C GLY A 3 -7.51 20.09 17.19
N LYS A 4 -7.31 18.83 17.55
CA LYS A 4 -6.73 17.77 16.74
C LYS A 4 -7.71 17.43 15.60
N GLU A 5 -7.53 18.04 14.44
CA GLU A 5 -8.17 17.59 13.21
C GLU A 5 -7.12 16.83 12.38
N HIS A 6 -7.54 15.70 11.79
CA HIS A 6 -6.76 14.77 10.96
C HIS A 6 -6.05 13.61 11.65
N GLU A 7 -6.71 12.97 12.62
CA GLU A 7 -6.48 11.55 12.89
C GLU A 7 -7.29 10.74 11.87
N TRP A 8 -6.78 10.65 10.64
CA TRP A 8 -7.40 9.80 9.61
C TRP A 8 -7.19 8.34 10.03
N TYR A 9 -8.31 7.64 10.24
CA TYR A 9 -8.38 6.23 10.59
C TYR A 9 -7.47 5.36 9.71
N ASP A 10 -6.40 4.85 10.30
CA ASP A 10 -5.48 3.87 9.71
C ASP A 10 -6.09 2.45 9.76
N GLN A 11 -7.27 2.28 9.16
CA GLN A 11 -7.96 0.99 9.11
C GLN A 11 -7.62 0.30 7.78
N GLY A 12 -6.51 -0.44 7.77
CA GLY A 12 -6.31 -1.55 6.84
C GLY A 12 -4.85 -1.80 6.43
N LEU A 13 -4.10 -0.75 6.07
CA LEU A 13 -2.75 -0.87 5.50
C LEU A 13 -1.85 0.30 5.98
N PRO A 14 -1.35 0.23 7.23
CA PRO A 14 -0.47 1.26 7.78
C PRO A 14 0.70 1.53 6.85
N SER A 15 1.00 2.81 6.58
CA SER A 15 2.10 3.30 5.73
C SER A 15 2.04 2.99 4.22
N LEU A 16 0.94 2.40 3.71
CA LEU A 16 0.74 2.32 2.26
C LEU A 16 0.34 3.68 1.68
N HIS A 17 0.77 3.95 0.45
CA HIS A 17 0.46 5.18 -0.29
C HIS A 17 -1.04 5.53 -0.23
N ALA A 18 -1.36 6.83 -0.12
CA ALA A 18 -2.72 7.31 0.09
C ALA A 18 -3.59 7.24 -1.18
N ASP A 19 -3.01 6.87 -2.32
CA ASP A 19 -3.74 6.73 -3.58
C ASP A 19 -4.72 5.53 -3.52
N PRO A 20 -6.00 5.73 -3.85
CA PRO A 20 -6.99 4.65 -3.84
C PRO A 20 -6.66 3.48 -4.78
N ALA A 21 -5.99 3.70 -5.92
CA ALA A 21 -5.68 2.62 -6.84
C ALA A 21 -4.59 1.70 -6.26
N ASP A 22 -3.54 2.27 -5.67
CA ASP A 22 -2.51 1.51 -4.97
C ASP A 22 -3.09 0.62 -3.86
N ARG A 23 -4.07 1.16 -3.10
CA ARG A 23 -4.75 0.42 -2.05
C ARG A 23 -5.51 -0.79 -2.59
N ILE A 24 -6.25 -0.64 -3.68
CA ILE A 24 -7.00 -1.73 -4.32
C ILE A 24 -6.05 -2.78 -4.89
N ILE A 25 -4.97 -2.36 -5.54
CA ILE A 25 -3.96 -3.26 -6.12
C ILE A 25 -3.30 -4.10 -5.01
N VAL A 26 -2.86 -3.44 -3.93
CA VAL A 26 -2.21 -4.12 -2.81
C VAL A 26 -3.18 -5.01 -2.04
N SER A 27 -4.42 -4.55 -1.78
CA SER A 27 -5.42 -5.38 -1.10
C SER A 27 -5.73 -6.65 -1.89
N THR A 28 -5.89 -6.55 -3.20
CA THR A 28 -6.09 -7.71 -4.08
C THR A 28 -4.93 -8.68 -3.99
N ALA A 29 -3.68 -8.19 -4.02
CA ALA A 29 -2.51 -9.04 -3.91
C ALA A 29 -2.42 -9.75 -2.54
N LEU A 30 -2.85 -9.09 -1.45
CA LEU A 30 -2.91 -9.69 -0.11
C LEU A 30 -3.92 -10.84 0.01
N GLU A 31 -4.85 -11.00 -0.93
CA GLU A 31 -5.76 -12.16 -1.00
C GLU A 31 -5.06 -13.45 -1.51
N GLY A 32 -3.73 -13.42 -1.66
CA GLY A 32 -2.91 -14.59 -2.03
C GLY A 32 -2.37 -14.55 -3.46
N HIS A 33 -2.45 -13.40 -4.12
CA HIS A 33 -1.91 -13.21 -5.47
C HIS A 33 -0.49 -12.63 -5.44
N ARG A 34 0.25 -12.83 -6.53
CA ARG A 34 1.55 -12.19 -6.73
C ARG A 34 1.37 -10.89 -7.50
N LEU A 35 1.84 -9.78 -6.93
CA LEU A 35 1.83 -8.48 -7.60
C LEU A 35 3.08 -8.32 -8.48
N PHE A 36 2.90 -7.98 -9.75
CA PHE A 36 3.98 -7.54 -10.62
C PHE A 36 3.85 -6.03 -10.85
N THR A 37 4.85 -5.25 -10.48
CA THR A 37 4.78 -3.77 -10.56
C THR A 37 6.16 -3.14 -10.69
N ALA A 38 6.23 -1.99 -11.37
CA ALA A 38 7.42 -1.13 -11.41
C ALA A 38 7.31 0.05 -10.42
N ASP A 39 6.19 0.16 -9.69
CA ASP A 39 5.96 1.25 -8.74
C ASP A 39 6.93 1.15 -7.56
N ALA A 40 7.76 2.18 -7.41
CA ALA A 40 8.82 2.17 -6.42
C ALA A 40 8.30 2.33 -4.98
N GLY A 41 7.13 2.93 -4.78
CA GLY A 41 6.47 3.04 -3.47
C GLY A 41 6.00 1.68 -2.97
N ILE A 42 5.27 0.96 -3.82
CA ILE A 42 4.79 -0.40 -3.53
C ILE A 42 5.96 -1.38 -3.34
N LEU A 43 7.01 -1.29 -4.17
CA LEU A 43 8.19 -2.15 -4.03
C LEU A 43 8.93 -1.94 -2.71
N ARG A 44 8.94 -0.72 -2.16
CA ARG A 44 9.56 -0.38 -0.86
C ARG A 44 8.65 -0.60 0.34
N TRP A 45 7.36 -0.84 0.13
CA TRP A 45 6.42 -1.01 1.24
C TRP A 45 6.79 -2.22 2.11
N SER A 46 6.84 -2.03 3.43
CA SER A 46 7.33 -3.04 4.39
C SER A 46 6.31 -4.12 4.72
N GLY A 47 5.09 -4.04 4.20
CA GLY A 47 4.06 -5.06 4.38
C GLY A 47 4.44 -6.40 3.73
N ASN A 48 3.91 -7.48 4.29
CA ASN A 48 4.09 -8.83 3.75
C ASN A 48 3.30 -9.00 2.44
N LEU A 49 3.93 -8.64 1.33
CA LEU A 49 3.34 -8.63 0.00
C LEU A 49 4.21 -9.48 -0.93
N ASN A 50 3.63 -10.53 -1.49
CA ASN A 50 4.26 -11.33 -2.54
C ASN A 50 4.33 -10.49 -3.83
N ARG A 51 5.50 -9.92 -4.12
CA ARG A 51 5.69 -9.01 -5.26
C ARG A 51 6.94 -9.33 -6.06
N LEU A 52 6.90 -8.95 -7.33
CA LEU A 52 8.03 -8.98 -8.26
C LEU A 52 8.25 -7.58 -8.83
N ASP A 53 9.52 -7.22 -8.94
CA ASP A 53 9.97 -5.97 -9.53
C ASP A 53 9.91 -6.07 -11.07
N ALA A 54 9.10 -5.21 -11.69
CA ALA A 54 8.92 -5.16 -13.14
C ALA A 54 9.89 -4.19 -13.84
N ARG A 55 10.91 -3.69 -13.13
CA ARG A 55 11.95 -2.81 -13.69
C ARG A 55 13.12 -3.59 -14.30
N GLU A 56 13.12 -4.91 -14.16
CA GLU A 56 14.16 -5.85 -14.63
C GLU A 56 13.69 -6.70 -15.82
#